data_AF-A0AAW9JK03-F1
#
_entry.id   AF-A0AAW9JK03-F1
#
_cell.length_a   1.000
_cell.length_b   1.000
_cell.length_c   1.000
_cell.angle_alpha   90.00
_cell.angle_beta   90.00
_cell.angle_gamma   90.00
#
_symmetry.space_group_name_H-M   'P 1'
#
loop_
_entity.id
_entity.type
_entity.pdbx_description
1 polymer ?
#
loop_
_entity_poly.entity_id
_entity_poly.type
_entity_poly.pdbx_seq_one_letter_code
_entity_poly.pdbx_strand_id
1 'polypeptide(L)'
;MFSFLGNPIFWIAFVVLSLVIFLMVRYRIGKPDEALIVTGSFLGKEGIKILKNSGTFVIPIVQKAHKLSLLTHKLEIGTPEVYTEQGVPIKASATVLVKVGNSTEAIKTAAEQYLGKSTAELEDEAQEVLEGHLRAILGTMTVEAIYKNRDDFAEQVQAVASTDLQKMGLEIVSFTIKDVSDPNGYLDALGRPQIAEVKKNAEIAESNALRETRIKQAENEQLAQQEEIRRKTEIAEANKNMALKQAHYKQEQEVAVAQAEQVAVGEKMKVRLIEQEKNIEIQEKQAELTEKELTATLRKKAEADKYVVEQNALAKKAQEIAYAQAEAEKIKLAAEAEAQRIEKLGQAEAEKIAKVGQAQAQSKEQMALALQKLNEAGVLVEFIKVLPAIAKEVNAPISNIDKVVSFGAGDGVHQMGEAGLARTFETIKETTGLDLVNLINETMSRKQANQEIVAALEGQRVQPEAKEKIEKEEE
;
A
#
# COMPACT_ATOMS: atom_id res chain seq x y z
N MET A 1 19.47 40.34 -90.63
CA MET A 1 18.77 40.03 -89.36
C MET A 1 17.86 41.18 -88.84
N PHE A 2 17.85 42.37 -89.47
CA PHE A 2 17.06 43.54 -89.01
C PHE A 2 15.96 44.02 -89.99
N SER A 3 15.62 43.26 -91.04
CA SER A 3 14.59 43.65 -92.04
C SER A 3 13.16 43.77 -91.47
N PHE A 4 12.93 43.30 -90.25
CA PHE A 4 11.63 43.40 -89.58
C PHE A 4 11.33 44.79 -89.00
N LEU A 5 12.34 45.63 -88.71
CA LEU A 5 12.11 46.96 -88.12
C LEU A 5 11.58 48.02 -89.10
N GLY A 6 11.74 47.78 -90.41
CA GLY A 6 11.21 48.68 -91.45
C GLY A 6 9.77 48.38 -91.87
N ASN A 7 9.19 47.28 -91.39
CA ASN A 7 7.84 46.88 -91.79
C ASN A 7 6.78 47.58 -90.90
N PRO A 8 5.85 48.37 -91.45
CA PRO A 8 4.83 49.06 -90.65
C PRO A 8 3.94 48.08 -89.87
N ILE A 9 3.78 46.84 -90.36
CA ILE A 9 3.02 45.80 -89.68
C ILE A 9 3.68 45.41 -88.34
N PHE A 10 5.01 45.41 -88.27
CA PHE A 10 5.74 45.11 -87.03
C PHE A 10 5.49 46.18 -85.96
N TRP A 11 5.50 47.46 -86.33
CA TRP A 11 5.20 48.57 -85.41
C TRP A 11 3.75 48.57 -84.94
N ILE A 12 2.79 48.27 -85.82
CA ILE A 12 1.38 48.12 -85.45
C ILE A 12 1.22 46.95 -84.47
N ALA A 13 1.82 45.79 -84.76
CA ALA A 13 1.79 44.63 -83.87
C ALA A 13 2.44 44.95 -82.51
N PHE A 14 3.54 45.70 -82.49
CA PHE A 14 4.21 46.12 -81.26
C PHE A 14 3.35 47.07 -80.42
N VAL A 15 2.69 48.06 -81.04
CA VAL A 15 1.79 48.99 -80.34
C VAL A 15 0.59 48.24 -79.76
N VAL A 16 -0.02 47.34 -80.54
CA VAL A 16 -1.14 46.52 -80.06
C VAL A 16 -0.70 45.61 -78.92
N LEU A 17 0.44 44.95 -79.05
CA LEU A 17 0.98 44.08 -77.99
C LEU A 17 1.31 44.89 -76.73
N SER A 18 1.93 46.06 -76.88
CA SER A 18 2.23 46.97 -75.78
C SER A 18 0.96 47.45 -75.07
N LEU A 19 -0.08 47.80 -75.83
CA LEU A 19 -1.39 48.17 -75.31
C LEU A 19 -2.05 47.02 -74.53
N VAL A 20 -2.00 45.80 -75.06
CA VAL A 20 -2.56 44.61 -74.39
C VAL A 20 -1.80 44.31 -73.10
N ILE A 21 -0.47 44.36 -73.11
CA ILE A 21 0.36 44.19 -71.90
C ILE A 21 0.06 45.29 -70.89
N PHE A 22 -0.06 46.54 -71.32
CA PHE A 22 -0.43 47.66 -70.46
C PHE A 22 -1.79 47.45 -69.80
N LEU A 23 -2.78 46.97 -70.56
CA LEU A 23 -4.10 46.65 -70.05
C LEU A 23 -4.06 45.51 -69.02
N MET A 24 -3.32 44.43 -69.29
CA MET A 24 -3.16 43.31 -68.36
C MET A 24 -2.48 43.72 -67.05
N VAL A 25 -1.39 44.50 -67.10
CA VAL A 25 -0.66 44.95 -65.91
C VAL A 25 -1.52 45.87 -65.01
N ARG A 26 -2.51 46.54 -65.59
CA ARG A 26 -3.39 47.50 -64.89
C ARG A 26 -4.72 46.89 -64.44
N TYR A 27 -5.04 45.69 -64.93
CA TYR A 27 -6.17 44.94 -64.43
C TYR A 27 -5.80 44.29 -63.09
N ARG A 28 -6.45 44.73 -62.01
CA ARG A 28 -6.24 44.18 -60.66
C ARG A 28 -7.45 43.34 -60.28
N ILE A 29 -7.18 42.15 -59.75
CA ILE A 29 -8.19 41.19 -59.31
C ILE A 29 -8.14 41.08 -57.78
N GLY A 30 -9.28 41.32 -57.13
CA GLY A 30 -9.45 41.01 -55.71
C GLY A 30 -9.71 39.52 -55.54
N LYS A 31 -9.03 38.88 -54.58
CA LYS A 31 -9.33 37.50 -54.20
C LYS A 31 -10.63 37.43 -53.40
N PRO A 32 -11.26 36.25 -53.22
CA PRO A 32 -12.48 36.12 -52.42
C PRO A 32 -12.33 36.54 -50.95
N ASP A 33 -11.11 36.46 -50.40
CA ASP A 33 -10.73 36.81 -49.03
C ASP A 33 -10.25 38.27 -48.85
N GLU A 34 -10.26 39.06 -49.93
CA GLU A 34 -9.80 40.45 -49.93
C GLU A 34 -10.85 41.37 -50.57
N ALA A 35 -11.09 42.53 -49.96
CA ALA A 35 -11.79 43.64 -50.62
C ALA A 35 -10.77 44.49 -51.38
N LEU A 36 -11.01 44.69 -52.68
CA LEU A 36 -10.22 45.62 -53.49
C LEU A 36 -10.87 47.00 -53.41
N ILE A 37 -10.14 47.95 -52.83
CA ILE A 37 -10.58 49.32 -52.60
C ILE A 37 -9.84 50.20 -53.58
N VAL A 38 -10.57 50.76 -54.54
CA VAL A 38 -10.01 51.69 -55.51
C VAL A 38 -10.43 53.10 -55.13
N THR A 39 -9.44 53.98 -54.99
CA THR A 39 -9.61 55.39 -54.63
C THR A 39 -9.08 56.26 -55.77
N GLY A 40 -9.77 57.33 -56.13
CA GLY A 40 -9.26 58.27 -57.13
C GLY A 40 -10.33 59.04 -57.89
N SER A 41 -9.89 59.87 -58.85
CA SER A 41 -10.80 60.60 -59.74
C SER A 41 -11.45 59.65 -60.76
N PHE A 42 -12.59 60.07 -61.33
CA PHE A 42 -13.44 59.26 -62.22
C PHE A 42 -14.15 58.06 -61.55
N LEU A 43 -14.21 58.01 -60.21
CA LEU A 43 -14.96 57.01 -59.45
C LEU A 43 -16.24 57.61 -58.84
N GLY A 44 -17.31 57.72 -59.65
CA GLY A 44 -18.67 58.00 -59.17
C GLY A 44 -18.83 59.21 -58.22
N LYS A 45 -19.93 59.25 -57.46
CA LYS A 45 -20.24 60.33 -56.51
C LYS A 45 -19.50 60.21 -55.16
N GLU A 46 -18.97 59.03 -54.84
CA GLU A 46 -18.37 58.76 -53.53
C GLU A 46 -16.84 58.66 -53.54
N GLY A 47 -16.18 58.78 -54.70
CA GLY A 47 -14.71 58.81 -54.80
C GLY A 47 -13.99 57.49 -54.44
N ILE A 48 -14.73 56.50 -53.94
CA ILE A 48 -14.24 55.17 -53.54
C ILE A 48 -15.09 54.11 -54.23
N LYS A 49 -14.44 53.08 -54.77
CA LYS A 49 -15.08 51.92 -55.38
C LYS A 49 -14.60 50.66 -54.66
N ILE A 50 -15.54 49.97 -54.01
CA ILE A 50 -15.29 48.73 -53.27
C ILE A 50 -15.70 47.56 -54.15
N LEU A 51 -14.77 46.63 -54.39
CA LEU A 51 -15.00 45.42 -55.17
C LEU A 51 -14.70 44.19 -54.34
N LYS A 52 -15.67 43.29 -54.26
CA LYS A 52 -15.53 41.94 -53.68
C LYS A 52 -15.51 40.92 -54.81
N ASN A 53 -14.57 39.97 -54.76
CA ASN A 53 -14.47 38.86 -55.72
C ASN A 53 -14.60 39.30 -57.19
N SER A 54 -14.01 40.45 -57.54
CA SER A 54 -14.10 41.04 -58.87
C SER A 54 -12.84 41.81 -59.22
N GLY A 55 -12.57 41.88 -60.53
CA GLY A 55 -11.45 42.63 -61.07
C GLY A 55 -11.89 43.99 -61.59
N THR A 56 -11.02 44.98 -61.47
CA THR A 56 -11.25 46.29 -62.07
C THR A 56 -9.99 46.85 -62.69
N PHE A 57 -10.20 47.68 -63.70
CA PHE A 57 -9.12 48.38 -64.37
C PHE A 57 -8.77 49.64 -63.57
N VAL A 58 -7.52 49.75 -63.14
CA VAL A 58 -7.05 50.88 -62.34
C VAL A 58 -6.28 51.83 -63.26
N ILE A 59 -6.85 53.02 -63.48
CA ILE A 59 -6.26 54.03 -64.35
C ILE A 59 -5.00 54.60 -63.66
N PRO A 60 -3.80 54.47 -64.27
CA PRO A 60 -2.59 55.02 -63.68
C PRO A 60 -2.71 56.54 -63.50
N ILE A 61 -1.99 57.09 -62.52
CA ILE A 61 -1.91 58.52 -62.15
C ILE A 61 -3.11 59.03 -61.36
N VAL A 62 -4.34 58.72 -61.77
CA VAL A 62 -5.56 59.24 -61.12
C VAL A 62 -6.22 58.27 -60.14
N GLN A 63 -5.87 56.97 -60.17
CA GLN A 63 -6.43 55.95 -59.29
C GLN A 63 -5.34 55.14 -58.58
N LYS A 64 -5.63 54.76 -57.33
CA LYS A 64 -4.83 53.83 -56.51
C LYS A 64 -5.73 52.68 -56.07
N ALA A 65 -5.14 51.49 -55.96
CA ALA A 65 -5.83 50.29 -55.52
C ALA A 65 -5.14 49.76 -54.27
N HIS A 66 -5.92 49.55 -53.21
CA HIS A 66 -5.49 48.95 -51.97
C HIS A 66 -6.31 47.70 -51.69
N LYS A 67 -5.71 46.75 -50.99
CA LYS A 67 -6.35 45.50 -50.61
C LYS A 67 -6.60 45.56 -49.11
N LEU A 68 -7.83 45.24 -48.71
CA LEU A 68 -8.21 45.08 -47.32
C LEU A 68 -8.52 43.60 -47.09
N SER A 69 -7.93 43.00 -46.06
CA SER A 69 -8.21 41.62 -45.67
C SER A 69 -9.63 41.51 -45.12
N LEU A 70 -10.39 40.50 -45.57
CA LEU A 70 -11.69 40.14 -45.02
C LEU A 70 -11.62 38.86 -44.17
N LEU A 71 -10.39 38.38 -43.89
CA LEU A 71 -10.18 37.21 -43.05
C LEU A 71 -10.61 37.47 -41.61
N THR A 72 -10.99 36.39 -40.94
CA THR A 72 -11.32 36.42 -39.52
C THR A 72 -10.05 36.48 -38.68
N HIS A 73 -10.01 37.40 -37.73
CA HIS A 73 -8.98 37.55 -36.71
C HIS A 73 -9.47 36.93 -35.40
N LYS A 74 -8.59 36.15 -34.75
CA LYS A 74 -8.85 35.57 -33.43
C LYS A 74 -8.25 36.48 -32.36
N LEU A 75 -9.09 37.02 -31.51
CA LEU A 75 -8.71 37.84 -30.36
C LEU A 75 -8.91 37.05 -29.07
N GLU A 76 -7.88 37.01 -28.24
CA GLU A 76 -8.00 36.52 -26.87
C GLU A 76 -8.07 37.72 -25.94
N ILE A 77 -9.24 37.93 -25.34
CA ILE A 77 -9.50 39.08 -24.48
C ILE A 77 -9.52 38.63 -23.02
N GLY A 78 -8.98 39.46 -22.14
CA GLY A 78 -8.91 39.17 -20.72
C GLY A 78 -9.21 40.44 -19.92
N THR A 79 -10.08 40.33 -18.93
CA THR A 79 -10.26 41.42 -17.98
C THR A 79 -9.29 41.28 -16.81
N PRO A 80 -8.80 42.41 -16.26
CA PRO A 80 -8.18 42.41 -14.93
C PRO A 80 -9.24 42.07 -13.87
N GLU A 81 -8.94 42.28 -12.60
CA GLU A 81 -9.89 42.04 -11.53
C GLU A 81 -11.06 43.04 -11.59
N VAL A 82 -12.27 42.54 -11.79
CA VAL A 82 -13.51 43.32 -11.88
C VAL A 82 -14.45 42.89 -10.77
N TYR A 83 -15.01 43.87 -10.06
CA TYR A 83 -16.02 43.60 -9.04
C TYR A 83 -17.39 43.41 -9.70
N THR A 84 -18.03 42.29 -9.40
CA THR A 84 -19.43 42.01 -9.76
C THR A 84 -20.41 42.92 -9.02
N GLU A 85 -21.70 42.83 -9.34
CA GLU A 85 -22.77 43.55 -8.65
C GLU A 85 -22.74 43.32 -7.12
N GLN A 86 -22.34 42.13 -6.68
CA GLN A 86 -22.25 41.74 -5.28
C GLN A 86 -20.89 42.09 -4.63
N GLY A 87 -19.99 42.74 -5.37
CA GLY A 87 -18.66 43.11 -4.86
C GLY A 87 -17.68 41.94 -4.77
N VAL A 88 -17.94 40.82 -5.45
CA VAL A 88 -16.97 39.73 -5.57
C VAL A 88 -16.03 40.02 -6.75
N PRO A 89 -14.71 40.09 -6.53
CA PRO A 89 -13.75 40.27 -7.61
C PRO A 89 -13.62 39.01 -8.46
N ILE A 90 -13.74 39.15 -9.77
CA ILE A 90 -13.60 38.07 -10.72
C ILE A 90 -12.74 38.49 -11.91
N LYS A 91 -12.14 37.50 -12.57
CA LYS A 91 -11.41 37.65 -13.83
C LYS A 91 -12.09 36.77 -14.87
N ALA A 92 -12.45 37.35 -16.00
CA ALA A 92 -12.97 36.59 -17.12
C ALA A 92 -12.04 36.69 -18.32
N SER A 93 -11.90 35.58 -19.04
CA SER A 93 -11.23 35.51 -20.33
C SER A 93 -12.19 34.98 -21.37
N ALA A 94 -12.12 35.53 -22.58
CA ALA A 94 -12.95 35.11 -23.71
C ALA A 94 -12.13 35.04 -24.99
N THR A 95 -12.59 34.24 -25.94
CA THR A 95 -12.06 34.19 -27.30
C THR A 95 -13.12 34.76 -28.23
N VAL A 96 -12.72 35.72 -29.05
CA VAL A 96 -13.60 36.41 -30.00
C VAL A 96 -13.04 36.27 -31.39
N LEU A 97 -13.92 35.91 -32.33
CA LEU A 97 -13.61 35.90 -33.75
C LEU A 97 -14.23 37.14 -34.38
N VAL A 98 -13.40 38.06 -34.84
CA VAL A 98 -13.83 39.30 -35.50
C VAL A 98 -13.40 39.32 -36.96
N LYS A 99 -14.17 39.96 -37.82
CA LYS A 99 -13.79 40.19 -39.22
C LYS A 99 -14.31 41.55 -39.66
N VAL A 100 -13.84 42.03 -40.81
CA VAL A 100 -14.48 43.19 -41.47
C VAL A 100 -15.87 42.79 -41.96
N GLY A 101 -16.87 43.62 -41.67
CA GLY A 101 -18.25 43.36 -42.06
C GLY A 101 -18.42 43.25 -43.57
N ASN A 102 -19.38 42.45 -44.03
CA ASN A 102 -19.59 42.21 -45.46
C ASN A 102 -20.34 43.36 -46.19
N SER A 103 -20.95 44.30 -45.45
CA SER A 103 -21.69 45.41 -46.06
C SER A 103 -20.74 46.41 -46.71
N THR A 104 -21.18 47.09 -47.77
CA THR A 104 -20.36 48.12 -48.44
C THR A 104 -19.99 49.25 -47.47
N GLU A 105 -20.89 49.58 -46.55
CA GLU A 105 -20.67 50.59 -45.50
C GLU A 105 -19.60 50.13 -44.50
N ALA A 106 -19.66 48.88 -43.99
CA ALA A 106 -18.66 48.37 -43.06
C ALA A 106 -17.26 48.33 -43.68
N ILE A 107 -17.15 47.87 -44.94
CA ILE A 107 -15.88 47.86 -45.66
C ILE A 107 -15.34 49.28 -45.88
N LYS A 108 -16.22 50.25 -46.15
CA LYS A 108 -15.83 51.65 -46.30
C LYS A 108 -15.28 52.21 -44.98
N THR A 109 -16.00 52.02 -43.89
CA THR A 109 -15.56 52.47 -42.55
C THR A 109 -14.25 51.81 -42.14
N ALA A 110 -14.13 50.49 -42.31
CA ALA A 110 -12.90 49.76 -42.02
C ALA A 110 -11.73 50.23 -42.90
N ALA A 111 -11.99 50.60 -44.16
CA ALA A 111 -10.97 51.18 -45.02
C ALA A 111 -10.55 52.58 -44.58
N GLU A 112 -11.48 53.43 -44.16
CA GLU A 112 -11.13 54.76 -43.67
C GLU A 112 -10.28 54.69 -42.38
N GLN A 113 -10.54 53.70 -41.52
CA GLN A 113 -9.88 53.58 -40.22
C GLN A 113 -8.59 52.75 -40.22
N TYR A 114 -8.51 51.70 -41.04
CA TYR A 114 -7.43 50.71 -41.01
C TYR A 114 -6.58 50.61 -42.28
N LEU A 115 -6.95 51.28 -43.37
CA LEU A 115 -6.18 51.20 -44.62
C LEU A 115 -4.83 51.92 -44.47
N GLY A 116 -3.78 51.14 -44.21
CA GLY A 116 -2.42 51.63 -43.97
C GLY A 116 -1.90 51.36 -42.56
N LYS A 117 -2.77 50.92 -41.64
CA LYS A 117 -2.40 50.37 -40.33
C LYS A 117 -1.95 48.91 -40.45
N SER A 118 -1.22 48.45 -39.46
CA SER A 118 -0.92 47.03 -39.31
C SER A 118 -2.15 46.27 -38.81
N THR A 119 -2.21 44.96 -39.05
CA THR A 119 -3.28 44.11 -38.51
C THR A 119 -3.27 44.06 -36.99
N ALA A 120 -2.08 44.17 -36.37
CA ALA A 120 -1.95 44.20 -34.91
C ALA A 120 -2.65 45.41 -34.29
N GLU A 121 -2.55 46.60 -34.91
CA GLU A 121 -3.24 47.79 -34.41
C GLU A 121 -4.78 47.65 -34.48
N LEU A 122 -5.31 46.95 -35.49
CA LEU A 122 -6.75 46.63 -35.55
C LEU A 122 -7.13 45.66 -34.44
N GLU A 123 -6.33 44.63 -34.22
CA GLU A 123 -6.55 43.63 -33.17
C GLU A 123 -6.53 44.27 -31.78
N ASP A 124 -5.57 45.18 -31.52
CA ASP A 124 -5.43 45.93 -30.27
C ASP A 124 -6.65 46.85 -30.02
N GLU A 125 -7.07 47.63 -31.03
CA GLU A 125 -8.25 48.51 -30.92
C GLU A 125 -9.54 47.70 -30.66
N ALA A 126 -9.72 46.59 -31.38
CA ALA A 126 -10.88 45.72 -31.20
C ALA A 126 -10.87 45.02 -29.83
N GLN A 127 -9.69 44.60 -29.37
CA GLN A 127 -9.49 44.01 -28.04
C GLN A 127 -9.86 45.00 -26.94
N GLU A 128 -9.40 46.25 -27.01
CA GLU A 128 -9.68 47.27 -25.99
C GLU A 128 -11.20 47.53 -25.84
N VAL A 129 -11.92 47.63 -26.96
CA VAL A 129 -13.39 47.81 -26.97
C VAL A 129 -14.09 46.59 -26.37
N LEU A 130 -13.69 45.38 -26.78
CA LEU A 130 -14.28 44.14 -26.27
C LEU A 130 -13.99 43.92 -24.78
N GLU A 131 -12.78 44.23 -24.30
CA GLU A 131 -12.43 44.17 -22.88
C GLU A 131 -13.20 45.19 -22.06
N GLY A 132 -13.42 46.40 -22.60
CA GLY A 132 -14.26 47.43 -22.00
C GLY A 132 -15.70 46.95 -21.78
N HIS A 133 -16.32 46.36 -22.81
CA HIS A 133 -17.67 45.81 -22.72
C HIS A 133 -17.75 44.58 -21.83
N LEU A 134 -16.78 43.66 -21.93
CA LEU A 134 -16.68 42.50 -21.05
C LEU A 134 -16.62 42.94 -19.58
N ARG A 135 -15.77 43.92 -19.26
CA ARG A 135 -15.66 44.53 -17.92
C ARG A 135 -16.98 45.16 -17.46
N ALA A 136 -17.64 45.90 -18.34
CA ALA A 136 -18.90 46.58 -18.01
C ALA A 136 -20.01 45.58 -17.66
N ILE A 137 -20.20 44.54 -18.47
CA ILE A 137 -21.25 43.53 -18.22
C ILE A 137 -20.93 42.71 -16.97
N LEU A 138 -19.67 42.32 -16.75
CA LEU A 138 -19.26 41.62 -15.52
C LEU A 138 -19.63 42.39 -14.24
N GLY A 139 -19.53 43.72 -14.27
CA GLY A 139 -19.89 44.57 -13.13
C GLY A 139 -21.40 44.66 -12.85
N THR A 140 -22.24 44.28 -13.82
CA THR A 140 -23.71 44.34 -13.69
C THR A 140 -24.35 43.00 -13.35
N MET A 141 -23.60 41.90 -13.36
CA MET A 141 -24.11 40.55 -13.12
C MET A 141 -23.58 39.98 -11.80
N THR A 142 -24.28 38.99 -11.27
CA THR A 142 -23.84 38.20 -10.11
C THR A 142 -22.92 37.07 -10.54
N VAL A 143 -22.07 36.60 -9.62
CA VAL A 143 -21.10 35.52 -9.90
C VAL A 143 -21.82 34.22 -10.28
N GLU A 144 -22.94 33.92 -9.63
CA GLU A 144 -23.73 32.71 -9.89
C GLU A 144 -24.36 32.74 -11.28
N ALA A 145 -24.82 33.90 -11.75
CA ALA A 145 -25.39 34.05 -13.09
C ALA A 145 -24.33 33.83 -14.18
N ILE A 146 -23.13 34.41 -14.00
CA ILE A 146 -22.00 34.22 -14.91
C ILE A 146 -21.56 32.75 -14.94
N TYR A 147 -21.56 32.07 -13.79
CA TYR A 147 -21.15 30.67 -13.71
C TYR A 147 -22.18 29.68 -14.27
N LYS A 148 -23.48 29.90 -13.98
CA LYS A 148 -24.56 28.99 -14.41
C LYS A 148 -24.98 29.21 -15.87
N ASN A 149 -25.06 30.47 -16.31
CA ASN A 149 -25.58 30.85 -17.62
C ASN A 149 -24.50 31.60 -18.42
N ARG A 150 -23.46 30.88 -18.85
CA ARG A 150 -22.35 31.45 -19.63
C ARG A 150 -22.79 31.98 -21.00
N ASP A 151 -23.80 31.36 -21.59
CA ASP A 151 -24.32 31.73 -22.91
C ASP A 151 -25.09 33.07 -22.86
N ASP A 152 -25.95 33.26 -21.85
CA ASP A 152 -26.68 34.52 -21.65
C ASP A 152 -25.71 35.71 -21.45
N PHE A 153 -24.64 35.47 -20.69
CA PHE A 153 -23.58 36.46 -20.48
C PHE A 153 -22.83 36.77 -21.80
N ALA A 154 -22.46 35.74 -22.56
CA ALA A 154 -21.83 35.89 -23.86
C ALA A 154 -22.70 36.68 -24.86
N GLU A 155 -24.01 36.40 -24.89
CA GLU A 155 -24.97 37.09 -25.75
C GLU A 155 -25.09 38.57 -25.40
N GLN A 156 -25.16 38.91 -24.10
CA GLN A 156 -25.22 40.30 -23.65
C GLN A 156 -23.95 41.08 -24.02
N VAL A 157 -22.77 40.51 -23.80
CA VAL A 157 -21.51 41.14 -24.19
C VAL A 157 -21.45 41.32 -25.71
N GLN A 158 -21.84 40.29 -26.49
CA GLN A 158 -21.86 40.36 -27.94
C GLN A 158 -22.84 41.43 -28.45
N ALA A 159 -24.04 41.56 -27.88
CA ALA A 159 -25.05 42.52 -28.32
C ALA A 159 -24.57 43.97 -28.15
N VAL A 160 -23.98 44.29 -27.00
CA VAL A 160 -23.46 45.63 -26.72
C VAL A 160 -22.20 45.91 -27.56
N ALA A 161 -21.25 44.98 -27.59
CA ALA A 161 -20.00 45.16 -28.32
C ALA A 161 -20.19 45.19 -29.86
N SER A 162 -21.17 44.46 -30.39
CA SER A 162 -21.47 44.45 -31.83
C SER A 162 -21.83 45.84 -32.34
N THR A 163 -22.57 46.63 -31.56
CA THR A 163 -22.98 47.99 -31.96
C THR A 163 -21.78 48.94 -32.09
N ASP A 164 -20.78 48.81 -31.22
CA ASP A 164 -19.58 49.66 -31.28
C ASP A 164 -18.57 49.17 -32.31
N LEU A 165 -18.37 47.86 -32.45
CA LEU A 165 -17.51 47.29 -33.48
C LEU A 165 -18.05 47.58 -34.89
N GLN A 166 -19.37 47.62 -35.08
CA GLN A 166 -19.98 48.04 -36.35
C GLN A 166 -19.61 49.47 -36.76
N LYS A 167 -19.45 50.39 -35.79
CA LYS A 167 -18.98 51.77 -36.07
C LYS A 167 -17.53 51.81 -36.52
N MET A 168 -16.76 50.74 -36.28
CA MET A 168 -15.38 50.55 -36.77
C MET A 168 -15.35 49.72 -38.07
N GLY A 169 -16.52 49.28 -38.58
CA GLY A 169 -16.62 48.39 -39.74
C GLY A 169 -16.30 46.93 -39.45
N LEU A 170 -16.25 46.54 -38.18
CA LEU A 170 -15.97 45.18 -37.71
C LEU A 170 -17.27 44.46 -37.32
N GLU A 171 -17.25 43.13 -37.48
CA GLU A 171 -18.37 42.23 -37.18
C GLU A 171 -17.85 41.07 -36.30
N ILE A 172 -18.58 40.77 -35.22
CA ILE A 172 -18.31 39.60 -34.38
C ILE A 172 -18.92 38.37 -35.07
N VAL A 173 -18.08 37.41 -35.42
CA VAL A 173 -18.49 36.11 -35.98
C VAL A 173 -18.89 35.15 -34.86
N SER A 174 -18.10 35.13 -33.78
CA SER A 174 -18.34 34.28 -32.62
C SER A 174 -17.72 34.90 -31.38
N PHE A 175 -18.40 34.73 -30.25
CA PHE A 175 -17.93 35.13 -28.94
C PHE A 175 -18.09 33.94 -27.99
N THR A 176 -17.01 33.54 -27.31
CA THR A 176 -17.05 32.39 -26.41
C THR A 176 -16.23 32.67 -25.16
N ILE A 177 -16.83 32.41 -23.99
CA ILE A 177 -16.14 32.52 -22.70
C ILE A 177 -15.15 31.37 -22.57
N LYS A 178 -13.88 31.70 -22.32
CA LYS A 178 -12.78 30.73 -22.14
C LYS A 178 -12.70 30.29 -20.69
N ASP A 179 -12.63 31.25 -19.76
CA ASP A 179 -12.51 30.98 -18.34
C ASP A 179 -13.12 32.11 -17.50
N VAL A 180 -13.60 31.76 -16.30
CA VAL A 180 -14.03 32.71 -15.27
C VAL A 180 -13.42 32.24 -13.96
N SER A 181 -12.49 33.02 -13.44
CA SER A 181 -11.74 32.71 -12.22
C SER A 181 -11.95 33.78 -11.16
N ASP A 182 -11.82 33.38 -9.89
CA ASP A 182 -11.83 34.29 -8.75
C ASP A 182 -10.53 34.11 -7.95
N PRO A 183 -9.72 35.17 -7.77
CA PRO A 183 -8.50 35.10 -6.97
C PRO A 183 -8.73 34.77 -5.48
N ASN A 184 -9.92 35.00 -4.92
CA ASN A 184 -10.21 34.82 -3.49
C ASN A 184 -10.92 33.49 -3.15
N GLY A 185 -11.25 32.64 -4.14
CA GLY A 185 -11.80 31.31 -3.92
C GLY A 185 -13.30 31.23 -3.54
N TYR A 186 -14.08 32.28 -3.80
CA TYR A 186 -15.55 32.32 -3.70
C TYR A 186 -16.20 31.20 -4.51
N LEU A 187 -15.77 30.99 -5.77
CA LEU A 187 -16.31 29.92 -6.62
C LEU A 187 -16.05 28.53 -6.02
N ASP A 188 -14.87 28.30 -5.45
CA ASP A 188 -14.54 27.05 -4.76
C ASP A 188 -15.37 26.87 -3.49
N ALA A 189 -15.60 27.96 -2.74
CA ALA A 189 -16.44 27.95 -1.57
C ALA A 189 -17.91 27.67 -1.90
N LEU A 190 -18.41 28.18 -3.03
CA LEU A 190 -19.77 27.93 -3.54
C LEU A 190 -19.95 26.45 -3.94
N GLY A 191 -18.93 25.83 -4.53
CA GLY A 191 -18.94 24.42 -4.93
C GLY A 191 -18.82 23.43 -3.75
N ARG A 192 -18.13 23.83 -2.67
CA ARG A 192 -17.85 22.97 -1.50
C ARG A 192 -19.10 22.30 -0.88
N PRO A 193 -20.21 23.00 -0.56
CA PRO A 193 -21.40 22.36 0.00
C PRO A 193 -22.03 21.36 -0.96
N GLN A 194 -22.08 21.68 -2.27
CA GLN A 194 -22.62 20.76 -3.28
C GLN A 194 -21.78 19.50 -3.40
N ILE A 195 -20.46 19.63 -3.39
CA ILE A 195 -19.54 18.48 -3.41
C ILE A 195 -19.73 17.64 -2.13
N ALA A 196 -19.86 18.27 -0.97
CA ALA A 196 -20.09 17.57 0.30
C ALA A 196 -21.44 16.84 0.31
N GLU A 197 -22.50 17.44 -0.24
CA GLU A 197 -23.82 16.81 -0.38
C GLU A 197 -23.77 15.60 -1.33
N VAL A 198 -23.14 15.75 -2.50
CA VAL A 198 -22.95 14.65 -3.45
C VAL A 198 -22.15 13.52 -2.82
N LYS A 199 -21.05 13.83 -2.10
CA LYS A 199 -20.25 12.81 -1.37
C LYS A 199 -21.06 12.12 -0.29
N LYS A 200 -21.80 12.87 0.53
CA LYS A 200 -22.68 12.31 1.57
C LYS A 200 -23.73 11.38 0.97
N ASN A 201 -24.38 11.79 -0.12
CA ASN A 201 -25.39 10.98 -0.78
C ASN A 201 -24.79 9.71 -1.42
N ALA A 202 -23.59 9.82 -2.00
CA ALA A 202 -22.84 8.68 -2.51
C ALA A 202 -22.50 7.69 -1.40
N GLU A 203 -22.01 8.16 -0.25
CA GLU A 203 -21.68 7.31 0.91
C GLU A 203 -22.92 6.63 1.52
N ILE A 204 -24.05 7.34 1.60
CA ILE A 204 -25.33 6.74 2.00
C ILE A 204 -25.77 5.66 1.01
N ALA A 205 -25.64 5.92 -0.30
CA ALA A 205 -26.00 4.95 -1.34
C ALA A 205 -25.12 3.70 -1.27
N GLU A 206 -23.80 3.86 -1.09
CA GLU A 206 -22.85 2.76 -0.94
C GLU A 206 -23.13 1.94 0.34
N SER A 207 -23.36 2.62 1.47
CA SER A 207 -23.70 1.96 2.74
C SER A 207 -25.00 1.16 2.64
N ASN A 208 -26.03 1.71 1.98
CA ASN A 208 -27.29 1.02 1.74
C ASN A 208 -27.09 -0.20 0.82
N ALA A 209 -26.31 -0.06 -0.25
CA ALA A 209 -25.97 -1.16 -1.14
C ALA A 209 -25.24 -2.29 -0.40
N LEU A 210 -24.20 -1.95 0.38
CA LEU A 210 -23.46 -2.92 1.20
C LEU A 210 -24.36 -3.62 2.24
N ARG A 211 -25.26 -2.86 2.88
CA ARG A 211 -26.24 -3.42 3.82
C ARG A 211 -27.15 -4.42 3.12
N GLU A 212 -27.69 -4.07 1.96
CA GLU A 212 -28.57 -4.94 1.18
C GLU A 212 -27.83 -6.21 0.72
N THR A 213 -26.62 -6.09 0.19
CA THR A 213 -25.78 -7.23 -0.19
C THR A 213 -25.52 -8.15 1.01
N ARG A 214 -25.19 -7.60 2.19
CA ARG A 214 -24.95 -8.38 3.40
C ARG A 214 -26.20 -9.11 3.89
N ILE A 215 -27.36 -8.46 3.84
CA ILE A 215 -28.65 -9.09 4.19
C ILE A 215 -28.93 -10.26 3.24
N LYS A 216 -28.85 -10.04 1.93
CA LYS A 216 -29.07 -11.08 0.92
C LYS A 216 -28.09 -12.25 1.07
N GLN A 217 -26.82 -11.96 1.38
CA GLN A 217 -25.83 -13.00 1.64
C GLN A 217 -26.17 -13.81 2.89
N ALA A 218 -26.55 -13.15 3.99
CA ALA A 218 -26.97 -13.82 5.22
C ALA A 218 -28.23 -14.65 5.03
N GLU A 219 -29.23 -14.15 4.28
CA GLU A 219 -30.43 -14.89 3.91
C GLU A 219 -30.09 -16.13 3.07
N ASN A 220 -29.24 -15.98 2.05
CA ASN A 220 -28.79 -17.09 1.23
C ASN A 220 -28.02 -18.14 2.04
N GLU A 221 -27.19 -17.71 3.00
CA GLU A 221 -26.44 -18.61 3.87
C GLU A 221 -27.37 -19.34 4.86
N GLN A 222 -28.35 -18.65 5.44
CA GLN A 222 -29.39 -19.28 6.26
C GLN A 222 -30.20 -20.32 5.47
N LEU A 223 -30.63 -19.98 4.24
CA LEU A 223 -31.32 -20.90 3.35
C LEU A 223 -30.45 -22.11 3.01
N ALA A 224 -29.18 -21.89 2.66
CA ALA A 224 -28.24 -22.97 2.39
C ALA A 224 -28.06 -23.90 3.60
N GLN A 225 -27.89 -23.34 4.80
CA GLN A 225 -27.79 -24.12 6.04
C GLN A 225 -29.07 -24.90 6.34
N GLN A 226 -30.24 -24.30 6.14
CA GLN A 226 -31.52 -24.97 6.34
C GLN A 226 -31.68 -26.17 5.39
N GLU A 227 -31.34 -26.00 4.11
CA GLU A 227 -31.35 -27.06 3.11
C GLU A 227 -30.34 -28.17 3.44
N GLU A 228 -29.15 -27.82 3.96
CA GLU A 228 -28.18 -28.82 4.44
C GLU A 228 -28.68 -29.60 5.65
N ILE A 229 -29.31 -28.93 6.64
CA ILE A 229 -29.89 -29.59 7.80
C ILE A 229 -31.03 -30.51 7.37
N ARG A 230 -31.90 -30.07 6.45
CA ARG A 230 -32.97 -30.90 5.90
C ARG A 230 -32.40 -32.15 5.23
N ARG A 231 -31.41 -31.99 4.34
CA ARG A 231 -30.71 -33.11 3.69
C ARG A 231 -30.10 -34.08 4.71
N LYS A 232 -29.42 -33.57 5.75
CA LYS A 232 -28.84 -34.41 6.82
C LYS A 232 -29.90 -35.17 7.60
N THR A 233 -31.05 -34.54 7.86
CA THR A 233 -32.18 -35.17 8.56
C THR A 233 -32.78 -36.28 7.71
N GLU A 234 -33.04 -36.02 6.43
CA GLU A 234 -33.53 -37.02 5.46
C GLU A 234 -32.58 -38.22 5.36
N ILE A 235 -31.26 -37.99 5.29
CA ILE A 235 -30.26 -39.06 5.29
C ILE A 235 -30.28 -39.84 6.61
N ALA A 236 -30.38 -39.17 7.76
CA ALA A 236 -30.44 -39.82 9.06
C ALA A 236 -31.71 -40.67 9.21
N GLU A 237 -32.86 -40.18 8.74
CA GLU A 237 -34.12 -40.92 8.70
C GLU A 237 -34.04 -42.13 7.76
N ALA A 238 -33.46 -41.95 6.56
CA ALA A 238 -33.24 -43.05 5.62
C ALA A 238 -32.33 -44.14 6.23
N ASN A 239 -31.24 -43.74 6.90
CA ASN A 239 -30.33 -44.66 7.60
C ASN A 239 -31.03 -45.37 8.75
N LYS A 240 -31.83 -44.66 9.57
CA LYS A 240 -32.64 -45.25 10.64
C LYS A 240 -33.63 -46.27 10.08
N ASN A 241 -34.35 -45.93 9.01
CA ASN A 241 -35.31 -46.82 8.36
C ASN A 241 -34.62 -48.05 7.75
N MET A 242 -33.44 -47.87 7.14
CA MET A 242 -32.63 -48.96 6.64
C MET A 242 -32.17 -49.89 7.78
N ALA A 243 -31.70 -49.35 8.90
CA ALA A 243 -31.29 -50.13 10.06
C ALA A 243 -32.45 -50.91 10.70
N LEU A 244 -33.64 -50.29 10.81
CA LEU A 244 -34.85 -50.97 11.28
C LEU A 244 -35.27 -52.10 10.36
N LYS A 245 -35.27 -51.88 9.03
CA LYS A 245 -35.55 -52.94 8.06
C LYS A 245 -34.53 -54.07 8.14
N GLN A 246 -33.24 -53.76 8.27
CA GLN A 246 -32.20 -54.77 8.45
C GLN A 246 -32.38 -55.57 9.74
N ALA A 247 -32.73 -54.93 10.85
CA ALA A 247 -33.02 -55.60 12.12
C ALA A 247 -34.26 -56.51 11.99
N HIS A 248 -35.32 -56.03 11.33
CA HIS A 248 -36.52 -56.83 11.06
C HIS A 248 -36.20 -58.07 10.20
N TYR A 249 -35.45 -57.90 9.10
CA TYR A 249 -35.03 -59.02 8.26
C TYR A 249 -34.13 -60.02 9.00
N LYS A 250 -33.23 -59.55 9.87
CA LYS A 250 -32.43 -60.43 10.74
C LYS A 250 -33.32 -61.22 11.70
N GLN A 251 -34.30 -60.57 12.33
CA GLN A 251 -35.22 -61.25 13.23
C GLN A 251 -36.06 -62.30 12.49
N GLU A 252 -36.60 -61.99 11.31
CA GLU A 252 -37.31 -62.95 10.46
C GLU A 252 -36.40 -64.14 10.07
N GLN A 253 -35.14 -63.85 9.70
CA GLN A 253 -34.16 -64.87 9.37
C GLN A 253 -33.83 -65.76 10.59
N GLU A 254 -33.64 -65.18 11.78
CA GLU A 254 -33.39 -65.94 13.02
C GLU A 254 -34.58 -66.82 13.40
N VAL A 255 -35.81 -66.34 13.24
CA VAL A 255 -37.03 -67.16 13.46
C VAL A 255 -37.10 -68.31 12.45
N ALA A 256 -36.81 -68.05 11.17
CA ALA A 256 -36.80 -69.09 10.13
C ALA A 256 -35.70 -70.14 10.38
N VAL A 257 -34.50 -69.70 10.78
CA VAL A 257 -33.38 -70.60 11.14
C VAL A 257 -33.72 -71.41 12.39
N ALA A 258 -34.29 -70.80 13.44
CA ALA A 258 -34.71 -71.51 14.65
C ALA A 258 -35.79 -72.56 14.38
N GLN A 259 -36.75 -72.27 13.49
CA GLN A 259 -37.75 -73.25 13.04
C GLN A 259 -37.09 -74.41 12.26
N ALA A 260 -36.14 -74.11 11.37
CA ALA A 260 -35.39 -75.14 10.64
C ALA A 260 -34.52 -76.00 11.58
N GLU A 261 -33.88 -75.39 12.59
CA GLU A 261 -33.09 -76.10 13.60
C GLU A 261 -33.97 -76.98 14.49
N GLN A 262 -35.17 -76.54 14.91
CA GLN A 262 -36.08 -77.39 15.68
C GLN A 262 -36.47 -78.66 14.91
N VAL A 263 -36.74 -78.55 13.61
CA VAL A 263 -37.01 -79.71 12.74
C VAL A 263 -35.77 -80.61 12.65
N ALA A 264 -34.58 -80.04 12.45
CA ALA A 264 -33.33 -80.80 12.37
C ALA A 264 -32.92 -81.46 13.69
N VAL A 265 -33.20 -80.85 14.84
CA VAL A 265 -32.94 -81.42 16.18
C VAL A 265 -33.86 -82.62 16.43
N GLY A 266 -35.12 -82.57 15.97
CA GLY A 266 -36.03 -83.72 16.04
C GLY A 266 -35.54 -84.93 15.25
N GLU A 267 -34.95 -84.72 14.07
CA GLU A 267 -34.33 -85.79 13.27
C GLU A 267 -33.02 -86.30 13.91
N LYS A 268 -32.13 -85.40 14.36
CA LYS A 268 -30.86 -85.78 14.99
C LYS A 268 -31.04 -86.53 16.32
N MET A 269 -32.10 -86.27 17.07
CA MET A 269 -32.39 -86.97 18.33
C MET A 269 -32.76 -88.44 18.11
N LYS A 270 -33.43 -88.77 16.99
CA LYS A 270 -33.71 -90.18 16.61
C LYS A 270 -32.45 -90.96 16.26
N VAL A 271 -31.48 -90.31 15.60
CA VAL A 271 -30.19 -90.95 15.24
C VAL A 271 -29.35 -91.23 16.48
N ARG A 272 -29.33 -90.31 17.46
CA ARG A 272 -28.53 -90.43 18.68
C ARG A 272 -28.97 -91.58 19.60
N LEU A 273 -30.26 -91.93 19.60
CA LEU A 273 -30.79 -93.03 20.42
C LEU A 273 -30.27 -94.40 19.94
N ILE A 274 -30.13 -94.57 18.62
CA ILE A 274 -29.59 -95.79 17.98
C ILE A 274 -28.08 -95.93 18.26
N GLU A 275 -27.34 -94.82 18.29
CA GLU A 275 -25.90 -94.85 18.64
C GLU A 275 -25.67 -95.18 20.12
N GLN A 276 -26.56 -94.78 21.03
CA GLN A 276 -26.42 -95.08 22.46
C GLN A 276 -26.56 -96.59 22.77
N GLU A 277 -27.44 -97.31 22.08
CA GLU A 277 -27.56 -98.77 22.25
C GLU A 277 -26.28 -99.51 21.82
N LYS A 278 -25.66 -99.08 20.71
CA LYS A 278 -24.39 -99.63 20.21
C LYS A 278 -23.20 -99.41 21.16
N ASN A 279 -23.21 -98.33 21.94
CA ASN A 279 -22.08 -97.98 22.83
C ASN A 279 -22.04 -98.80 24.12
N ILE A 280 -23.17 -99.36 24.59
CA ILE A 280 -23.19 -100.23 25.79
C ILE A 280 -22.48 -101.56 25.51
N GLU A 281 -22.64 -102.12 24.30
CA GLU A 281 -21.99 -103.37 23.87
C GLU A 281 -20.45 -103.24 23.75
N ILE A 282 -19.94 -102.04 23.46
CA ILE A 282 -18.50 -101.77 23.36
C ILE A 282 -17.84 -101.68 24.75
N GLN A 283 -18.56 -101.24 25.78
CA GLN A 283 -18.01 -101.03 27.13
C GLN A 283 -17.70 -102.34 27.87
N GLU A 284 -18.45 -103.43 27.64
CA GLU A 284 -18.13 -104.74 28.22
C GLU A 284 -16.79 -105.31 27.71
N LYS A 285 -16.45 -105.07 26.44
CA LYS A 285 -15.19 -105.54 25.84
C LYS A 285 -13.96 -104.71 26.25
N GLN A 286 -14.16 -103.48 26.74
CA GLN A 286 -13.07 -102.60 27.16
C GLN A 286 -12.62 -102.85 28.61
N ALA A 287 -13.45 -103.48 29.45
CA ALA A 287 -13.09 -103.86 30.81
C ALA A 287 -12.06 -105.01 30.88
N GLU A 288 -11.99 -105.87 29.86
CA GLU A 288 -11.01 -106.98 29.79
C GLU A 288 -9.63 -106.52 29.25
N LEU A 289 -9.59 -105.45 28.45
CA LEU A 289 -8.35 -104.87 27.91
C LEU A 289 -7.61 -103.99 28.93
N THR A 290 -8.32 -103.41 29.89
CA THR A 290 -7.79 -102.47 30.89
C THR A 290 -6.93 -103.14 31.97
N GLU A 291 -7.01 -104.46 32.16
CA GLU A 291 -6.11 -105.20 33.05
C GLU A 291 -4.69 -105.35 32.45
N LYS A 292 -4.55 -105.29 31.11
CA LYS A 292 -3.28 -105.48 30.41
C LYS A 292 -2.46 -104.19 30.22
N GLU A 293 -3.08 -103.02 30.34
CA GLU A 293 -2.41 -101.72 30.13
C GLU A 293 -1.66 -101.19 31.37
N LEU A 294 -1.87 -101.78 32.55
CA LEU A 294 -1.24 -101.33 33.80
C LEU A 294 0.28 -101.61 33.89
N THR A 295 0.88 -102.27 32.89
CA THR A 295 2.32 -102.63 32.88
C THR A 295 3.20 -101.72 32.01
N ALA A 296 2.64 -100.71 31.31
CA ALA A 296 3.39 -99.96 30.29
C ALA A 296 3.54 -98.43 30.54
N THR A 297 2.94 -97.87 31.59
CA THR A 297 2.86 -96.41 31.79
C THR A 297 3.71 -95.86 32.94
N LEU A 298 4.89 -96.46 33.18
CA LEU A 298 5.91 -95.95 34.11
C LEU A 298 7.13 -95.29 33.43
N ARG A 299 7.04 -94.98 32.13
CA ARG A 299 8.22 -94.56 31.34
C ARG A 299 8.18 -93.16 30.72
N LYS A 300 7.14 -92.34 30.93
CA LYS A 300 7.02 -90.99 30.33
C LYS A 300 6.84 -89.82 31.33
N LYS A 301 7.09 -90.04 32.62
CA LYS A 301 6.92 -89.01 33.67
C LYS A 301 8.23 -88.47 34.26
N ALA A 302 9.35 -88.59 33.53
CA ALA A 302 10.66 -88.13 34.00
C ALA A 302 11.36 -87.09 33.09
N GLU A 303 10.72 -86.61 32.01
CA GLU A 303 11.29 -85.57 31.12
C GLU A 303 10.65 -84.18 31.30
N ALA A 304 9.55 -84.07 32.04
CA ALA A 304 8.86 -82.79 32.24
C ALA A 304 9.45 -81.91 33.37
N ASP A 305 10.18 -82.50 34.33
CA ASP A 305 10.66 -81.77 35.52
C ASP A 305 11.99 -81.04 35.32
N LYS A 306 12.67 -81.22 34.17
CA LYS A 306 13.99 -80.59 33.90
C LYS A 306 13.90 -79.18 33.31
N TYR A 307 12.83 -78.86 32.59
CA TYR A 307 12.67 -77.58 31.88
C TYR A 307 12.28 -76.40 32.81
N VAL A 308 11.61 -76.70 33.92
CA VAL A 308 11.12 -75.69 34.89
C VAL A 308 12.26 -75.15 35.79
N VAL A 309 13.37 -75.89 35.92
CA VAL A 309 14.50 -75.50 36.77
C VAL A 309 15.48 -74.55 36.05
N GLU A 310 15.64 -74.67 34.72
CA GLU A 310 16.56 -73.81 33.95
C GLU A 310 16.03 -72.38 33.75
N GLN A 311 14.72 -72.20 33.54
CA GLN A 311 14.12 -70.88 33.33
C GLN A 311 14.15 -70.00 34.59
N ASN A 312 14.03 -70.60 35.78
CA ASN A 312 14.07 -69.86 37.05
C ASN A 312 15.48 -69.36 37.43
N ALA A 313 16.55 -69.95 36.87
CA ALA A 313 17.93 -69.53 37.11
C ALA A 313 18.37 -68.33 36.25
N LEU A 314 17.81 -68.19 35.03
CA LEU A 314 18.09 -67.07 34.14
C LEU A 314 17.41 -65.77 34.59
N ALA A 315 16.20 -65.87 35.16
CA ALA A 315 15.47 -64.72 35.69
C ALA A 315 16.19 -64.03 36.86
N LYS A 316 16.85 -64.79 37.75
CA LYS A 316 17.62 -64.23 38.87
C LYS A 316 18.89 -63.49 38.43
N LYS A 317 19.60 -63.97 37.40
CA LYS A 317 20.80 -63.29 36.87
C LYS A 317 20.48 -61.95 36.19
N ALA A 318 19.33 -61.83 35.52
CA ALA A 318 18.93 -60.60 34.85
C ALA A 318 18.60 -59.47 35.84
N GLN A 319 18.04 -59.81 37.01
CA GLN A 319 17.66 -58.83 38.04
C GLN A 319 18.88 -58.23 38.75
N GLU A 320 19.94 -59.02 38.95
CA GLU A 320 21.16 -58.61 39.65
C GLU A 320 22.06 -57.70 38.79
N ILE A 321 22.09 -57.90 37.48
CA ILE A 321 22.82 -57.05 36.52
C ILE A 321 22.15 -55.68 36.35
N ALA A 322 20.81 -55.63 36.36
CA ALA A 322 20.06 -54.38 36.25
C ALA A 322 20.24 -53.47 37.48
N TYR A 323 20.35 -54.05 38.68
CA TYR A 323 20.59 -53.29 39.92
C TYR A 323 22.03 -52.71 39.96
N ALA A 324 23.03 -53.48 39.51
CA ALA A 324 24.42 -53.04 39.46
C ALA A 324 24.68 -51.91 38.43
N GLN A 325 23.95 -51.90 37.31
CA GLN A 325 24.06 -50.84 36.30
C GLN A 325 23.45 -49.51 36.77
N ALA A 326 22.33 -49.56 37.49
CA ALA A 326 21.68 -48.36 38.03
C ALA A 326 22.51 -47.65 39.12
N GLU A 327 23.26 -48.40 39.94
CA GLU A 327 24.17 -47.84 40.94
C GLU A 327 25.39 -47.16 40.29
N ALA A 328 25.94 -47.75 39.21
CA ALA A 328 27.08 -47.21 38.48
C ALA A 328 26.73 -45.91 37.72
N GLU A 329 25.51 -45.78 37.23
CA GLU A 329 25.03 -44.58 36.53
C GLU A 329 24.81 -43.40 37.49
N LYS A 330 24.30 -43.66 38.70
CA LYS A 330 24.17 -42.62 39.76
C LYS A 330 25.52 -42.07 40.21
N ILE A 331 26.55 -42.91 40.29
CA ILE A 331 27.91 -42.48 40.70
C ILE A 331 28.59 -41.66 39.59
N LYS A 332 28.38 -41.99 38.31
CA LYS A 332 28.89 -41.17 37.19
C LYS A 332 28.22 -39.80 37.12
N LEU A 333 26.90 -39.74 37.26
CA LEU A 333 26.15 -38.48 37.23
C LEU A 333 26.49 -37.55 38.41
N ALA A 334 26.75 -38.10 39.60
CA ALA A 334 27.23 -37.32 40.74
C ALA A 334 28.67 -36.80 40.53
N ALA A 335 29.55 -37.60 39.93
CA ALA A 335 30.93 -37.20 39.64
C ALA A 335 31.01 -36.13 38.53
N GLU A 336 30.16 -36.20 37.49
CA GLU A 336 30.10 -35.17 36.44
C GLU A 336 29.52 -33.84 36.96
N ALA A 337 28.54 -33.88 37.86
CA ALA A 337 28.00 -32.67 38.50
C ALA A 337 29.03 -31.98 39.41
N GLU A 338 29.84 -32.73 40.15
CA GLU A 338 30.93 -32.20 40.97
C GLU A 338 32.06 -31.63 40.10
N ALA A 339 32.40 -32.28 38.98
CA ALA A 339 33.40 -31.81 38.02
C ALA A 339 33.00 -30.49 37.35
N GLN A 340 31.73 -30.35 36.93
CA GLN A 340 31.23 -29.10 36.36
C GLN A 340 31.16 -27.96 37.38
N ARG A 341 30.91 -28.26 38.67
CA ARG A 341 30.95 -27.28 39.76
C ARG A 341 32.37 -26.75 39.98
N ILE A 342 33.38 -27.62 39.96
CA ILE A 342 34.80 -27.25 40.12
C ILE A 342 35.32 -26.51 38.88
N GLU A 343 34.91 -26.88 37.67
CA GLU A 343 35.30 -26.16 36.44
C GLU A 343 34.73 -24.75 36.39
N LYS A 344 33.45 -24.55 36.77
CA LYS A 344 32.84 -23.21 36.83
C LYS A 344 33.41 -22.34 37.97
N LEU A 345 33.80 -22.93 39.10
CA LEU A 345 34.53 -22.21 40.15
C LEU A 345 35.94 -21.83 39.69
N GLY A 346 36.65 -22.73 38.99
CA GLY A 346 37.98 -22.47 38.43
C GLY A 346 37.99 -21.40 37.33
N GLN A 347 36.97 -21.35 36.46
CA GLN A 347 36.82 -20.31 35.44
C GLN A 347 36.47 -18.94 36.07
N ALA A 348 35.63 -18.91 37.11
CA ALA A 348 35.31 -17.68 37.84
C ALA A 348 36.52 -17.13 38.62
N GLU A 349 37.37 -18.01 39.16
CA GLU A 349 38.58 -17.62 39.90
C GLU A 349 39.71 -17.21 38.93
N ALA A 350 39.81 -17.84 37.75
CA ALA A 350 40.71 -17.44 36.67
C ALA A 350 40.33 -16.08 36.05
N GLU A 351 39.03 -15.78 35.85
CA GLU A 351 38.61 -14.44 35.41
C GLU A 351 38.86 -13.36 36.46
N LYS A 352 38.71 -13.68 37.75
CA LYS A 352 39.02 -12.75 38.85
C LYS A 352 40.53 -12.46 38.91
N ILE A 353 41.39 -13.47 38.73
CA ILE A 353 42.85 -13.31 38.69
C ILE A 353 43.31 -12.60 37.41
N ALA A 354 42.68 -12.85 36.26
CA ALA A 354 42.98 -12.14 35.00
C ALA A 354 42.60 -10.66 35.05
N LYS A 355 41.44 -10.32 35.64
CA LYS A 355 40.99 -8.93 35.80
C LYS A 355 41.79 -8.18 36.87
N VAL A 356 42.18 -8.83 37.97
CA VAL A 356 43.10 -8.24 38.97
C VAL A 356 44.52 -8.12 38.42
N GLY A 357 44.98 -9.08 37.59
CA GLY A 357 46.28 -9.03 36.91
C GLY A 357 46.35 -7.95 35.83
N GLN A 358 45.30 -7.74 35.03
CA GLN A 358 45.21 -6.63 34.07
C GLN A 358 45.12 -5.27 34.78
N ALA A 359 44.38 -5.18 35.89
CA ALA A 359 44.31 -3.95 36.69
C ALA A 359 45.65 -3.60 37.38
N GLN A 360 46.42 -4.60 37.83
CA GLN A 360 47.76 -4.40 38.40
C GLN A 360 48.84 -4.15 37.33
N ALA A 361 48.70 -4.72 36.13
CA ALA A 361 49.60 -4.45 35.00
C ALA A 361 49.41 -3.03 34.45
N GLN A 362 48.16 -2.58 34.27
CA GLN A 362 47.85 -1.20 33.85
C GLN A 362 48.23 -0.17 34.93
N SER A 363 48.06 -0.51 36.22
CA SER A 363 48.53 0.34 37.32
C SER A 363 50.05 0.42 37.39
N LYS A 364 50.78 -0.69 37.14
CA LYS A 364 52.26 -0.67 37.09
C LYS A 364 52.83 -0.03 35.82
N GLU A 365 52.15 -0.11 34.66
CA GLU A 365 52.52 0.63 33.46
C GLU A 365 52.31 2.15 33.64
N GLN A 366 51.20 2.56 34.25
CA GLN A 366 50.98 3.98 34.58
C GLN A 366 51.89 4.49 35.69
N MET A 367 52.26 3.64 36.66
CA MET A 367 53.24 3.97 37.69
C MET A 367 54.67 4.03 37.11
N ALA A 368 55.01 3.21 36.11
CA ALA A 368 56.28 3.27 35.38
C ALA A 368 56.38 4.50 34.46
N LEU A 369 55.27 4.93 33.83
CA LEU A 369 55.18 6.18 33.05
C LEU A 369 55.15 7.44 33.93
N ALA A 370 54.71 7.34 35.19
CA ALA A 370 54.78 8.41 36.18
C ALA A 370 56.17 8.52 36.87
N LEU A 371 56.89 7.40 37.02
CA LEU A 371 58.26 7.35 37.57
C LEU A 371 59.34 7.79 36.57
N GLN A 372 59.03 7.88 35.27
CA GLN A 372 59.93 8.41 34.25
C GLN A 372 59.91 9.96 34.18
N LYS A 373 58.93 10.62 34.83
CA LYS A 373 58.76 12.09 34.82
C LYS A 373 59.19 12.80 36.11
N LEU A 374 59.83 12.10 37.05
CA LEU A 374 60.38 12.70 38.26
C LEU A 374 61.80 12.17 38.52
N ASN A 375 62.77 12.82 37.89
CA ASN A 375 64.13 12.87 38.40
C ASN A 375 64.37 14.30 38.87
N GLU A 376 64.23 14.54 40.18
CA GLU A 376 65.08 15.43 40.97
C GLU A 376 64.65 15.37 42.45
N ALA A 377 65.60 14.92 43.30
CA ALA A 377 65.53 14.72 44.76
C ALA A 377 64.61 13.58 45.22
N GLY A 378 65.04 12.58 45.98
CA GLY A 378 66.20 12.45 46.87
C GLY A 378 65.74 11.55 48.02
N VAL A 379 66.48 10.45 48.25
CA VAL A 379 66.69 9.75 49.54
C VAL A 379 65.53 9.79 50.56
N LEU A 380 64.84 8.67 50.88
CA LEU A 380 64.65 8.21 52.29
C LEU A 380 63.78 6.96 52.64
N VAL A 381 63.25 6.07 51.79
CA VAL A 381 62.29 5.03 52.30
C VAL A 381 62.61 3.56 51.97
N GLU A 382 63.77 3.27 51.38
CA GLU A 382 64.22 1.88 51.18
C GLU A 382 64.83 1.23 52.46
N PHE A 383 64.62 1.83 53.66
CA PHE A 383 65.25 1.41 54.92
C PHE A 383 64.31 1.11 56.13
N ILE A 384 62.99 1.12 56.00
CA ILE A 384 62.07 0.78 57.13
C ILE A 384 60.99 -0.21 56.70
N LYS A 385 61.36 -1.49 56.53
CA LYS A 385 60.44 -2.64 56.66
C LYS A 385 61.10 -4.03 56.72
N VAL A 386 62.42 -4.10 56.64
CA VAL A 386 63.18 -5.27 57.11
C VAL A 386 63.73 -4.90 58.49
N LEU A 387 62.96 -5.06 59.59
CA LEU A 387 63.44 -4.96 60.98
C LEU A 387 62.36 -5.23 62.07
N PRO A 388 61.47 -6.22 61.89
CA PRO A 388 61.38 -7.18 62.99
C PRO A 388 61.18 -8.60 62.49
N ALA A 389 62.31 -9.29 62.32
CA ALA A 389 62.33 -10.73 62.48
C ALA A 389 62.18 -11.08 63.99
N ILE A 390 61.75 -12.32 64.28
CA ILE A 390 61.93 -13.03 65.56
C ILE A 390 60.89 -12.72 66.67
N ALA A 391 59.73 -13.41 66.64
CA ALA A 391 59.02 -13.87 67.84
C ALA A 391 57.86 -14.84 67.49
N LYS A 392 57.99 -16.10 67.91
CA LYS A 392 57.01 -17.22 67.92
C LYS A 392 57.18 -18.34 66.88
N GLU A 393 58.36 -18.96 66.86
CA GLU A 393 58.36 -20.37 67.30
C GLU A 393 58.35 -20.36 68.83
N VAL A 394 57.53 -21.20 69.46
CA VAL A 394 57.69 -21.90 70.77
C VAL A 394 56.30 -22.35 71.25
N ASN A 395 56.24 -23.63 71.62
CA ASN A 395 55.11 -24.46 72.08
C ASN A 395 54.16 -24.94 70.99
N ALA A 396 53.73 -26.20 70.93
CA ALA A 396 54.11 -27.48 71.53
C ALA A 396 53.13 -28.47 70.86
N PRO A 397 53.52 -29.74 70.69
CA PRO A 397 52.83 -30.68 69.80
C PRO A 397 51.61 -31.36 70.47
N ILE A 398 50.85 -32.11 69.66
CA ILE A 398 49.90 -33.20 70.03
C ILE A 398 48.55 -32.77 70.66
N SER A 399 47.44 -33.13 70.00
CA SER A 399 46.50 -34.13 70.55
C SER A 399 45.47 -34.58 69.53
N ASN A 400 45.44 -35.89 69.33
CA ASN A 400 44.44 -36.67 68.65
C ASN A 400 43.03 -36.54 69.27
N ILE A 401 42.02 -36.80 68.41
CA ILE A 401 40.77 -37.55 68.63
C ILE A 401 39.80 -37.08 69.74
N ASP A 402 38.54 -36.83 69.37
CA ASP A 402 37.33 -37.48 69.93
C ASP A 402 36.07 -36.86 69.27
N LYS A 403 35.35 -37.58 68.40
CA LYS A 403 34.27 -38.54 68.72
C LYS A 403 32.89 -37.88 68.95
N VAL A 404 31.98 -38.20 68.01
CA VAL A 404 30.54 -38.57 68.16
C VAL A 404 29.44 -37.50 68.28
N VAL A 405 28.60 -37.51 67.23
CA VAL A 405 27.12 -37.64 67.13
C VAL A 405 26.21 -36.85 68.10
N SER A 406 25.06 -36.43 67.55
CA SER A 406 23.70 -36.42 68.16
C SER A 406 23.13 -35.02 68.36
N PHE A 407 21.87 -34.68 68.09
CA PHE A 407 20.71 -35.24 67.37
C PHE A 407 19.66 -34.09 67.35
N GLY A 408 18.80 -34.07 66.32
CA GLY A 408 17.46 -33.45 66.34
C GLY A 408 17.38 -31.92 66.34
N ALA A 409 16.24 -31.28 66.09
CA ALA A 409 14.92 -31.64 65.56
C ALA A 409 14.11 -30.33 65.49
N GLY A 410 13.25 -30.17 64.49
CA GLY A 410 12.12 -29.21 64.46
C GLY A 410 12.48 -27.75 64.16
N ASP A 411 12.00 -27.08 63.11
CA ASP A 411 10.63 -26.80 62.60
C ASP A 411 10.12 -25.41 63.00
N GLY A 412 9.48 -24.74 62.04
CA GLY A 412 8.53 -23.63 62.21
C GLY A 412 9.09 -22.22 62.50
N VAL A 413 9.11 -21.20 61.62
CA VAL A 413 8.01 -20.51 60.88
C VAL A 413 7.46 -19.25 61.60
N HIS A 414 7.23 -18.20 60.77
CA HIS A 414 6.41 -16.97 60.93
C HIS A 414 7.05 -15.75 61.61
N GLN A 415 6.86 -14.50 61.15
CA GLN A 415 6.00 -13.86 60.11
C GLN A 415 6.63 -12.46 59.87
N MET A 416 6.94 -12.02 58.64
CA MET A 416 6.10 -11.25 57.71
C MET A 416 5.76 -9.81 58.18
N GLY A 417 5.99 -8.81 57.32
CA GLY A 417 5.33 -7.50 57.42
C GLY A 417 6.11 -6.28 56.88
N GLU A 418 5.87 -5.96 55.61
CA GLU A 418 5.81 -4.61 55.00
C GLU A 418 6.78 -3.49 55.45
N ALA A 419 7.83 -3.25 54.65
CA ALA A 419 8.38 -1.90 54.37
C ALA A 419 9.30 -1.90 53.13
N GLY A 420 8.93 -2.68 52.11
CA GLY A 420 9.81 -3.17 51.05
C GLY A 420 9.96 -2.35 49.78
N LEU A 421 9.44 -1.11 49.67
CA LEU A 421 9.55 -0.37 48.39
C LEU A 421 9.92 1.12 48.50
N ALA A 422 9.91 1.73 49.69
CA ALA A 422 10.30 3.14 49.85
C ALA A 422 11.81 3.31 50.13
N ARG A 423 12.46 2.34 50.78
CA ARG A 423 13.89 2.43 51.14
C ARG A 423 14.85 2.08 50.01
N THR A 424 14.40 1.39 48.97
CA THR A 424 15.25 1.01 47.83
C THR A 424 15.48 2.16 46.87
N PHE A 425 14.55 3.12 46.73
CA PHE A 425 14.69 4.25 45.81
C PHE A 425 15.51 5.42 46.38
N GLU A 426 15.52 5.65 47.70
CA GLU A 426 16.39 6.66 48.33
C GLU A 426 17.85 6.19 48.43
N THR A 427 18.10 4.90 48.67
CA THR A 427 19.47 4.37 48.83
C THR A 427 20.27 4.37 47.52
N ILE A 428 19.61 4.26 46.35
CA ILE A 428 20.28 4.28 45.03
C ILE A 428 20.76 5.69 44.66
N LYS A 429 20.03 6.75 45.06
CA LYS A 429 20.40 8.15 44.81
C LYS A 429 21.63 8.57 45.64
N GLU A 430 21.72 8.11 46.89
CA GLU A 430 22.85 8.45 47.78
C GLU A 430 24.12 7.62 47.55
N THR A 431 24.02 6.43 46.94
CA THR A 431 25.21 5.58 46.69
C THR A 431 25.77 5.66 45.27
N THR A 432 25.05 6.23 44.30
CA THR A 432 25.50 6.28 42.89
C THR A 432 25.50 7.68 42.25
N GLY A 433 24.96 8.70 42.93
CA GLY A 433 25.03 10.10 42.49
C GLY A 433 24.26 10.44 41.20
N LEU A 434 23.40 9.55 40.71
CA LEU A 434 22.66 9.71 39.46
C LEU A 434 21.21 10.12 39.71
N ASP A 435 20.84 11.32 39.25
CA ASP A 435 19.48 11.87 39.37
C ASP A 435 18.64 11.58 38.11
N LEU A 436 17.89 10.47 38.14
CA LEU A 436 17.06 9.97 37.03
C LEU A 436 15.97 10.96 36.57
N VAL A 437 15.66 11.99 37.36
CA VAL A 437 14.69 13.04 37.00
C VAL A 437 15.29 14.07 36.03
N ASN A 438 16.60 14.29 36.05
CA ASN A 438 17.27 15.18 35.08
C ASN A 438 17.52 14.50 33.72
N LEU A 439 17.70 13.19 33.72
CA LEU A 439 17.86 12.38 32.50
C LEU A 439 16.57 12.36 31.62
N ILE A 440 15.41 12.48 32.26
CA ILE A 440 14.10 12.54 31.61
C ILE A 440 13.82 13.93 30.99
N ASN A 441 14.38 15.00 31.56
CA ASN A 441 14.27 16.34 31.00
C ASN A 441 15.26 16.60 29.84
N GLU A 442 16.41 15.93 29.83
CA GLU A 442 17.40 16.03 28.75
C GLU A 442 16.98 15.27 27.48
N THR A 443 16.18 14.20 27.65
CA THR A 443 15.60 13.43 26.53
C THR A 443 14.42 14.13 25.85
N MET A 444 13.76 15.08 26.51
CA MET A 444 12.71 15.92 25.92
C MET A 444 13.25 17.09 25.08
N SER A 445 14.52 17.46 25.23
CA SER A 445 15.17 18.51 24.43
C SER A 445 15.74 18.02 23.08
N ARG A 446 15.76 16.70 22.82
CA ARG A 446 16.14 16.12 21.51
C ARG A 446 15.06 16.25 20.42
N LYS A 447 13.89 16.83 20.74
CA LYS A 447 12.77 16.96 19.78
C LYS A 447 12.96 18.10 18.75
N GLN A 448 13.96 18.96 18.90
CA GLN A 448 14.30 20.01 17.93
C GLN A 448 15.37 19.59 16.90
N ALA A 449 16.12 18.50 17.14
CA ALA A 449 17.16 18.04 16.20
C ALA A 449 16.64 17.12 15.08
N ASN A 450 15.34 16.78 15.07
CA ASN A 450 14.74 15.92 14.05
C ASN A 450 13.97 16.67 12.95
N GLN A 451 13.94 18.01 12.96
CA GLN A 451 13.34 18.80 11.87
C GLN A 451 14.29 18.99 10.67
N GLU A 452 15.61 18.97 10.89
CA GLU A 452 16.60 19.13 9.80
C GLU A 452 16.76 17.86 8.94
N ILE A 453 16.48 16.68 9.49
CA ILE A 453 16.58 15.40 8.77
C ILE A 453 15.32 15.14 7.91
N VAL A 454 14.16 15.68 8.30
CA VAL A 454 12.92 15.58 7.51
C VAL A 454 12.95 16.54 6.31
N ALA A 455 13.51 17.74 6.47
CA ALA A 455 13.71 18.68 5.36
C ALA A 455 14.69 18.16 4.28
N ALA A 456 15.66 17.33 4.66
CA ALA A 456 16.61 16.71 3.74
C ALA A 456 16.01 15.54 2.92
N LEU A 457 14.87 14.98 3.35
CA LEU A 457 14.17 13.87 2.67
C LEU A 457 13.07 14.35 1.71
N GLU A 458 12.61 15.60 1.83
CA GLU A 458 11.60 16.18 0.93
C GLU A 458 12.20 16.86 -0.32
N GLY A 459 13.50 17.17 -0.32
CA GLY A 459 14.21 17.79 -1.45
C GLY A 459 14.63 16.86 -2.60
N GLN A 460 14.27 15.57 -2.59
CA GLN A 460 14.69 14.58 -3.59
C GLN A 460 13.55 14.00 -4.46
N ARG A 461 12.40 14.65 -4.55
CA ARG A 461 11.37 14.39 -5.57
C ARG A 461 11.16 15.71 -6.32
N VAL A 462 11.42 15.91 -7.61
CA VAL A 462 10.92 15.21 -8.82
C VAL A 462 11.71 15.74 -10.03
N GLN A 463 12.13 14.90 -10.99
CA GLN A 463 11.62 15.01 -12.38
C GLN A 463 11.85 13.74 -13.24
N PRO A 464 10.89 13.42 -14.13
CA PRO A 464 10.70 12.12 -14.74
C PRO A 464 11.22 12.07 -16.19
N GLU A 465 11.62 10.90 -16.69
CA GLU A 465 11.54 10.60 -18.13
C GLU A 465 11.64 9.09 -18.43
N ALA A 466 10.74 8.65 -19.32
CA ALA A 466 10.76 7.44 -20.15
C ALA A 466 10.53 6.06 -19.50
N LYS A 467 9.26 5.60 -19.51
CA LYS A 467 8.86 4.24 -19.92
C LYS A 467 7.36 4.19 -20.21
N GLU A 468 6.99 4.42 -21.47
CA GLU A 468 5.66 4.09 -21.99
C GLU A 468 5.85 3.45 -23.37
N LYS A 469 5.91 2.12 -23.39
CA LYS A 469 5.65 1.25 -24.54
C LYS A 469 5.34 -0.14 -24.00
N ILE A 470 4.07 -0.42 -23.74
CA ILE A 470 3.33 -1.67 -23.99
C ILE A 470 1.87 -1.30 -23.73
N GLU A 471 1.17 -0.85 -24.76
CA GLU A 471 -0.25 -1.10 -25.01
C GLU A 471 -0.59 -0.52 -26.39
N LYS A 472 -0.48 -1.37 -27.39
CA LYS A 472 -1.12 -1.20 -28.69
C LYS A 472 -1.63 -2.57 -29.07
N GLU A 473 -2.88 -2.82 -28.72
CA GLU A 473 -3.83 -3.69 -29.44
C GLU A 473 -5.16 -3.61 -28.67
N GLU A 474 -6.02 -2.66 -29.04
CA GLU A 474 -7.47 -2.86 -29.29
C GLU A 474 -8.11 -1.51 -29.65
N GLU A 475 -8.90 -1.56 -30.73
CA GLU A 475 -9.64 -0.49 -31.46
C GLU A 475 -8.88 0.43 -32.44
#